data_AF-A0A7J6RF16-F1
#
_entry.id   AF-A0A7J6RF16-F1
#
_cell.length_a   1.000
_cell.length_b   1.000
_cell.length_c   1.000
_cell.angle_alpha   90.00
_cell.angle_beta   90.00
_cell.angle_gamma   90.00
#
_symmetry.space_group_name_H-M   'P 1'
#
loop_
_entity.id
_entity.type
_entity.pdbx_description
1 polymer ?
#
loop_
_entity_poly.entity_id
_entity_poly.type
_entity_poly.pdbx_seq_one_letter_code
_entity_poly.pdbx_strand_id
1 'polypeptide(L)'
;MGQRLPLPPIEHRSKQILSHYRIRKAEMEKLWEVFTSIDRDRNGFWTLAECFILAKEQTNSTVAPLIHSLFYFADRGNDGNLSFDDFIVSFTSFCALSREEVLQFFFIVVDSDRNGYVSKSELKEFFAYRPPGVDSAPVFPLNNKRALGLFRDGHWERLHFDDFAELADTFPNITFPAFHLQELVRKKLLGLQFWENWDDERVLKMQQDADLASDKTQTDQPGRATMKDILEYSTRKITENVDPTVKKPTDGEDHGEGSTQETVTREKDEAMAKNPLLNLIRNPTCAYHVPYVTEEFRRLQEEARKLEKDKQKRQLLAELNIPEGAGMDDYSISGASEDWSPDV
;
A
#
# COMPACT_ATOMS: atom_id res chain seq x y z
N MET A 1 16.07 39.93 16.23
CA MET A 1 14.81 39.45 15.64
C MET A 1 15.15 38.85 14.29
N GLY A 2 15.07 37.53 14.13
CA GLY A 2 15.32 36.89 12.84
C GLY A 2 14.18 37.23 11.89
N GLN A 3 14.50 37.75 10.69
CA GLN A 3 13.50 37.93 9.64
C GLN A 3 12.91 36.56 9.30
N ARG A 4 11.58 36.40 9.47
CA ARG A 4 10.88 35.23 8.93
C ARG A 4 11.01 35.25 7.42
N LEU A 5 11.59 34.20 6.86
CA LEU A 5 11.68 34.03 5.41
C LEU A 5 10.27 34.02 4.83
N PRO A 6 9.99 34.77 3.75
CA PRO A 6 8.68 34.77 3.13
C PRO A 6 8.36 33.36 2.63
N LEU A 7 7.08 32.97 2.72
CA LEU A 7 6.61 31.71 2.17
C LEU A 7 6.78 31.75 0.64
N PRO A 8 7.38 30.70 0.03
CA PRO A 8 7.46 30.60 -1.42
C PRO A 8 6.06 30.45 -2.03
N PRO A 9 5.88 30.77 -3.32
CA PRO A 9 4.64 30.52 -4.01
C PRO A 9 4.33 29.00 -4.04
N ILE A 10 3.08 28.66 -3.76
CA ILE A 10 2.57 27.29 -3.74
C ILE A 10 1.47 27.19 -4.79
N GLU A 11 1.43 26.07 -5.51
CA GLU A 11 0.43 25.82 -6.54
C GLU A 11 -1.00 25.81 -5.95
N HIS A 12 -1.98 26.18 -6.77
CA HIS A 12 -3.38 26.20 -6.32
C HIS A 12 -3.86 24.82 -5.86
N ARG A 13 -3.52 23.76 -6.60
CA ARG A 13 -3.86 22.37 -6.26
C ARG A 13 -3.24 21.96 -4.93
N SER A 14 -1.97 22.28 -4.71
CA SER A 14 -1.26 22.02 -3.46
C SER A 14 -1.95 22.70 -2.27
N LYS A 15 -2.39 23.96 -2.42
CA LYS A 15 -3.19 24.65 -1.39
C LYS A 15 -4.51 23.94 -1.08
N GLN A 16 -5.20 23.39 -2.08
CA GLN A 16 -6.44 22.64 -1.86
C GLN A 16 -6.19 21.37 -1.04
N ILE A 17 -5.13 20.64 -1.36
CA ILE A 17 -4.72 19.43 -0.61
C ILE A 17 -4.37 19.80 0.84
N LEU A 18 -3.56 20.84 1.05
CA LEU A 18 -3.17 21.29 2.39
C LEU A 18 -4.37 21.77 3.21
N SER A 19 -5.35 22.43 2.57
CA SER A 19 -6.59 22.82 3.21
C SER A 19 -7.43 21.61 3.65
N HIS A 20 -7.42 20.52 2.88
CA HIS A 20 -8.08 19.27 3.24
C HIS A 20 -7.45 18.66 4.51
N TYR A 21 -6.14 18.77 4.67
CA TYR A 21 -5.42 18.39 5.89
C TYR A 21 -5.49 19.44 7.01
N ARG A 22 -6.29 20.50 6.85
CA ARG A 22 -6.45 21.61 7.81
C ARG A 22 -5.12 22.34 8.13
N ILE A 23 -4.16 22.28 7.22
CA ILE A 23 -2.91 23.02 7.31
C ILE A 23 -3.20 24.47 6.89
N ARG A 24 -3.31 25.36 7.87
CA ARG A 24 -3.55 26.79 7.62
C ARG A 24 -2.21 27.52 7.49
N LYS A 25 -2.29 28.83 7.30
CA LYS A 25 -1.11 29.68 7.13
C LYS A 25 -0.09 29.52 8.27
N ALA A 26 -0.55 29.43 9.51
CA ALA A 26 0.35 29.30 10.67
C ALA A 26 1.09 27.96 10.68
N GLU A 27 0.41 26.86 10.36
CA GLU A 27 1.03 25.54 10.22
C GLU A 27 1.99 25.50 9.01
N MET A 28 1.62 26.15 7.90
CA MET A 28 2.46 26.28 6.72
C MET A 28 3.75 27.08 6.99
N GLU A 29 3.69 28.14 7.79
CA GLU A 29 4.88 28.87 8.25
C GLU A 29 5.81 27.96 9.07
N LYS A 30 5.27 27.12 9.95
CA LYS A 30 6.08 26.13 10.71
C LYS A 30 6.71 25.10 9.79
N LEU A 31 5.99 24.60 8.79
CA LEU A 31 6.52 23.66 7.81
C LEU A 31 7.66 24.28 6.98
N TRP A 32 7.54 25.56 6.64
CA TRP A 32 8.60 26.31 5.97
C TRP A 32 9.84 26.51 6.86
N GLU A 33 9.64 26.79 8.14
CA GLU A 33 10.75 26.83 9.13
C GLU A 33 11.47 25.47 9.21
N VAL A 34 10.74 24.35 9.21
CA VAL A 34 11.36 23.02 9.17
C VAL A 34 12.11 22.81 7.86
N PHE A 35 11.49 23.13 6.72
CA PHE A 35 12.11 22.98 5.39
C PHE A 35 13.46 23.68 5.31
N THR A 36 13.48 24.97 5.66
CA THR A 36 14.68 25.82 5.64
C THR A 36 15.71 25.47 6.71
N SER A 37 15.31 24.80 7.81
CA SER A 37 16.24 24.33 8.84
C SER A 37 17.00 23.07 8.44
N ILE A 38 16.40 22.25 7.58
CA ILE A 38 16.98 21.00 7.10
C ILE A 38 17.79 21.23 5.82
N ASP A 39 17.32 22.13 4.94
CA ASP A 39 18.02 22.60 3.74
C ASP A 39 19.37 23.24 4.12
N ARG A 40 20.44 22.43 4.02
CA ARG A 40 21.75 22.77 4.59
C ARG A 40 22.54 23.70 3.69
N ASP A 41 22.45 23.49 2.39
CA ASP A 41 23.14 24.30 1.40
C ASP A 41 22.33 25.56 1.01
N ARG A 42 21.06 25.64 1.46
CA ARG A 42 20.13 26.76 1.25
C ARG A 42 19.84 27.00 -0.22
N ASN A 43 19.84 25.92 -1.01
CA ASN A 43 19.54 25.99 -2.44
C ASN A 43 18.02 26.07 -2.70
N GLY A 44 17.18 25.89 -1.67
CA GLY A 44 15.72 25.94 -1.75
C GLY A 44 15.07 24.61 -2.15
N PHE A 45 15.84 23.54 -2.22
CA PHE A 45 15.43 22.19 -2.60
C PHE A 45 15.90 21.18 -1.56
N TRP A 46 15.18 20.07 -1.46
CA TRP A 46 15.61 18.93 -0.67
C TRP A 46 16.08 17.79 -1.55
N THR A 47 17.26 17.27 -1.23
CA THR A 47 17.81 16.03 -1.74
C THR A 47 17.36 14.85 -0.86
N LEU A 48 17.63 13.64 -1.32
CA LEU A 48 17.39 12.43 -0.53
C LEU A 48 18.13 12.47 0.83
N ALA A 49 19.33 13.04 0.87
CA ALA A 49 20.11 13.14 2.11
C ALA A 49 19.38 13.98 3.18
N GLU A 50 18.70 15.04 2.78
CA GLU A 50 17.91 15.89 3.68
C GLU A 50 16.68 15.17 4.21
N CYS A 51 16.10 14.26 3.44
CA CYS A 51 15.00 13.41 3.90
C CYS A 51 15.45 12.46 5.03
N PHE A 52 16.66 11.90 4.95
CA PHE A 52 17.25 11.12 6.05
C PHE A 52 17.50 11.99 7.30
N ILE A 53 17.96 13.24 7.13
CA ILE A 53 18.16 14.19 8.23
C ILE A 53 16.81 14.52 8.90
N LEU A 54 15.74 14.72 8.11
CA LEU A 54 14.40 14.94 8.63
C LEU A 54 13.98 13.76 9.52
N ALA A 55 14.05 12.53 8.99
CA ALA A 55 13.67 11.32 9.71
C ALA A 55 14.59 11.01 10.91
N LYS A 56 15.76 11.64 10.99
CA LYS A 56 16.85 11.29 11.92
C LYS A 56 17.29 9.83 11.81
N GLU A 57 17.23 9.28 10.59
CA GLU A 57 17.59 7.90 10.31
C GLU A 57 18.92 7.83 9.55
N GLN A 58 19.60 6.71 9.69
CA GLN A 58 20.80 6.41 8.93
C GLN A 58 20.45 5.73 7.61
N THR A 59 21.34 5.82 6.63
CA THR A 59 21.14 5.20 5.31
C THR A 59 21.10 3.68 5.36
N ASN A 60 21.69 3.05 6.39
CA ASN A 60 21.70 1.61 6.62
C ASN A 60 20.57 1.12 7.56
N SER A 61 19.54 1.92 7.79
CA SER A 61 18.38 1.54 8.60
C SER A 61 17.39 0.67 7.82
N THR A 62 16.57 -0.10 8.54
CA THR A 62 15.44 -0.86 7.95
C THR A 62 14.35 0.05 7.36
N VAL A 63 14.39 1.34 7.70
CA VAL A 63 13.46 2.38 7.23
C VAL A 63 13.98 3.03 5.94
N ALA A 64 15.27 2.90 5.63
CA ALA A 64 15.89 3.56 4.49
C ALA A 64 15.15 3.34 3.16
N PRO A 65 14.76 2.11 2.76
CA PRO A 65 14.02 1.89 1.52
C PRO A 65 12.71 2.69 1.44
N LEU A 66 12.05 2.90 2.57
CA LEU A 66 10.80 3.67 2.65
C LEU A 66 11.05 5.17 2.48
N ILE A 67 12.16 5.69 3.02
CA ILE A 67 12.59 7.08 2.81
C ILE A 67 12.92 7.30 1.33
N HIS A 68 13.64 6.36 0.71
CA HIS A 68 13.94 6.39 -0.72
C HIS A 68 12.66 6.45 -1.56
N SER A 69 11.69 5.58 -1.27
CA SER A 69 10.42 5.55 -1.99
C SER A 69 9.58 6.80 -1.75
N LEU A 70 9.52 7.31 -0.52
CA LEU A 70 8.83 8.56 -0.19
C LEU A 70 9.42 9.74 -0.98
N PHE A 71 10.75 9.84 -1.03
CA PHE A 71 11.44 10.83 -1.85
C PHE A 71 11.10 10.68 -3.34
N TYR A 72 11.21 9.46 -3.86
CA TYR A 72 10.95 9.17 -5.27
C TYR A 72 9.50 9.46 -5.68
N PHE A 73 8.52 9.20 -4.80
CA PHE A 73 7.12 9.56 -5.00
C PHE A 73 6.89 11.07 -4.99
N ALA A 74 7.64 11.79 -4.17
CA ALA A 74 7.57 13.25 -4.09
C ALA A 74 8.25 13.95 -5.29
N ASP A 75 9.29 13.35 -5.87
CA ASP A 75 10.11 13.94 -6.94
C ASP A 75 9.36 13.97 -8.27
N ARG A 76 8.48 14.97 -8.41
CA ARG A 76 7.68 15.22 -9.61
C ARG A 76 8.55 15.52 -10.84
N GLY A 77 9.69 16.20 -10.64
CA GLY A 77 10.62 16.59 -11.70
C GLY A 77 11.50 15.45 -12.19
N ASN A 78 11.66 14.41 -11.37
CA ASN A 78 12.61 13.32 -11.56
C ASN A 78 14.04 13.83 -11.80
N ASP A 79 14.39 14.94 -11.14
CA ASP A 79 15.67 15.61 -11.23
C ASP A 79 16.52 15.42 -9.96
N GLY A 80 16.00 14.65 -9.00
CA GLY A 80 16.66 14.38 -7.72
C GLY A 80 16.54 15.53 -6.72
N ASN A 81 15.62 16.47 -6.93
CA ASN A 81 15.38 17.61 -6.05
C ASN A 81 13.89 17.79 -5.73
N LEU A 82 13.57 18.02 -4.46
CA LEU A 82 12.22 18.35 -4.03
C LEU A 82 12.10 19.85 -3.79
N SER A 83 11.25 20.52 -4.57
CA SER A 83 10.83 21.88 -4.24
C SER A 83 10.01 21.89 -2.94
N PHE A 84 9.80 23.08 -2.36
CA PHE A 84 8.92 23.19 -1.19
C PHE A 84 7.49 22.70 -1.48
N ASP A 85 6.96 22.91 -2.70
CA ASP A 85 5.63 22.44 -3.09
C ASP A 85 5.57 20.90 -3.14
N ASP A 86 6.58 20.26 -3.72
CA ASP A 86 6.68 18.81 -3.81
C ASP A 86 6.81 18.17 -2.42
N PHE A 87 7.70 18.72 -1.60
CA PHE A 87 7.88 18.31 -0.22
C PHE A 87 6.60 18.46 0.60
N ILE A 88 6.00 19.66 0.63
CA ILE A 88 4.91 19.94 1.56
C ILE A 88 3.69 19.07 1.25
N VAL A 89 3.34 18.85 -0.01
CA VAL A 89 2.21 17.99 -0.37
C VAL A 89 2.51 16.54 -0.05
N SER A 90 3.66 16.01 -0.48
CA SER A 90 3.95 14.59 -0.37
C SER A 90 4.15 14.18 1.09
N PHE A 91 4.96 14.91 1.85
CA PHE A 91 5.23 14.55 3.24
C PHE A 91 4.03 14.79 4.16
N THR A 92 3.22 15.83 3.94
CA THR A 92 1.99 16.02 4.73
C THR A 92 0.93 14.98 4.35
N SER A 93 0.86 14.55 3.09
CA SER A 93 0.01 13.42 2.68
C SER A 93 0.45 12.12 3.32
N PHE A 94 1.77 11.86 3.41
CA PHE A 94 2.32 10.72 4.13
C PHE A 94 1.95 10.74 5.62
N CYS A 95 2.06 11.91 6.27
CA CYS A 95 1.60 12.08 7.65
C CYS A 95 0.08 11.87 7.78
N ALA A 96 -0.71 12.22 6.78
CA ALA A 96 -2.15 12.05 6.77
C ALA A 96 -2.62 10.60 6.46
N LEU A 97 -1.72 9.68 6.11
CA LEU A 97 -2.13 8.29 5.86
C LEU A 97 -2.74 7.67 7.13
N SER A 98 -3.89 7.02 6.98
CA SER A 98 -4.45 6.13 7.98
C SER A 98 -3.59 4.87 8.14
N ARG A 99 -3.87 4.08 9.18
CA ARG A 99 -3.14 2.82 9.41
C ARG A 99 -3.19 1.89 8.19
N GLU A 100 -4.36 1.77 7.56
CA GLU A 100 -4.54 0.95 6.36
C GLU A 100 -3.75 1.51 5.16
N GLU A 101 -3.79 2.84 4.95
CA GLU A 101 -3.06 3.49 3.86
C GLU A 101 -1.53 3.43 4.06
N VAL A 102 -1.04 3.38 5.30
CA VAL A 102 0.38 3.11 5.59
C VAL A 102 0.76 1.67 5.21
N LEU A 103 -0.14 0.71 5.45
CA LEU A 103 0.06 -0.67 4.97
C LEU A 103 0.05 -0.74 3.45
N GLN A 104 -0.85 -0.03 2.78
CA GLN A 104 -0.89 0.06 1.32
C GLN A 104 0.39 0.72 0.78
N PHE A 105 0.85 1.82 1.37
CA PHE A 105 2.15 2.42 1.05
C PHE A 105 3.28 1.41 1.20
N PHE A 106 3.31 0.67 2.31
CA PHE A 106 4.36 -0.31 2.55
C PHE A 106 4.33 -1.44 1.51
N PHE A 107 3.14 -1.95 1.18
CA PHE A 107 2.95 -2.94 0.13
C PHE A 107 3.48 -2.45 -1.22
N ILE A 108 3.14 -1.21 -1.61
CA ILE A 108 3.62 -0.59 -2.86
C ILE A 108 5.14 -0.47 -2.88
N VAL A 109 5.78 -0.20 -1.74
CA VAL A 109 7.24 -0.09 -1.67
C VAL A 109 7.94 -1.45 -1.76
N VAL A 110 7.33 -2.51 -1.22
CA VAL A 110 7.90 -3.86 -1.25
C VAL A 110 7.70 -4.52 -2.62
N ASP A 111 6.54 -4.31 -3.26
CA ASP A 111 6.21 -4.76 -4.63
C ASP A 111 7.03 -3.96 -5.66
N SER A 112 8.30 -4.36 -5.81
CA SER A 112 9.31 -3.64 -6.56
C SER A 112 9.10 -3.71 -8.07
N ASP A 113 8.54 -4.83 -8.55
CA ASP A 113 8.23 -5.06 -9.96
C ASP A 113 6.81 -4.63 -10.35
N ARG A 114 6.01 -4.18 -9.37
CA ARG A 114 4.63 -3.67 -9.52
C ARG A 114 3.71 -4.71 -10.15
N ASN A 115 3.90 -5.98 -9.84
CA ASN A 115 3.07 -7.05 -10.37
C ASN A 115 1.73 -7.21 -9.61
N GLY A 116 1.53 -6.49 -8.51
CA GLY A 116 0.31 -6.49 -7.70
C GLY A 116 0.26 -7.58 -6.61
N TYR A 117 1.39 -8.25 -6.35
CA TYR A 117 1.58 -9.15 -5.22
C TYR A 117 3.00 -9.04 -4.67
N VAL A 118 3.15 -9.26 -3.38
CA VAL A 118 4.46 -9.30 -2.74
C VAL A 118 4.97 -10.74 -2.69
N SER A 119 6.12 -10.98 -3.29
CA SER A 119 6.81 -12.26 -3.24
C SER A 119 7.68 -12.42 -1.99
N LYS A 120 8.03 -13.67 -1.68
CA LYS A 120 8.94 -13.99 -0.56
C LYS A 120 10.35 -13.44 -0.78
N SER A 121 10.80 -13.32 -2.03
CA SER A 121 12.06 -12.68 -2.40
C SER A 121 12.03 -11.19 -2.09
N GLU A 122 10.99 -10.48 -2.49
CA GLU A 122 10.88 -9.03 -2.29
C GLU A 122 10.87 -8.63 -0.82
N LEU A 123 10.14 -9.36 0.03
CA LEU A 123 10.19 -9.11 1.48
C LEU A 123 11.58 -9.37 2.06
N LYS A 124 12.27 -10.42 1.59
CA LYS A 124 13.64 -10.69 2.02
C LYS A 124 14.60 -9.60 1.55
N GLU A 125 14.46 -9.13 0.32
CA GLU A 125 15.28 -8.06 -0.26
C GLU A 125 15.06 -6.74 0.47
N PHE A 126 13.81 -6.38 0.79
CA PHE A 126 13.48 -5.23 1.60
C PHE A 126 14.16 -5.29 2.97
N PHE A 127 14.05 -6.40 3.70
CA PHE A 127 14.68 -6.56 5.02
C PHE A 127 16.19 -6.78 4.96
N ALA A 128 16.73 -7.18 3.81
CA ALA A 128 18.15 -7.32 3.56
C ALA A 128 18.75 -6.11 2.86
N TYR A 129 18.03 -4.97 2.83
CA TYR A 129 18.50 -3.76 2.17
C TYR A 129 19.90 -3.37 2.63
N ARG A 130 20.72 -2.97 1.65
CA ARG A 130 22.07 -2.46 1.86
C ARG A 130 22.23 -1.15 1.10
N PRO A 131 22.79 -0.10 1.73
CA PRO A 131 23.16 1.10 1.01
C PRO A 131 24.20 0.77 -0.07
N PRO A 132 24.11 1.38 -1.27
CA PRO A 132 25.16 1.26 -2.28
C PRO A 132 26.53 1.67 -1.73
N GLY A 133 27.55 0.86 -2.00
CA GLY A 133 28.94 1.16 -1.60
C GLY A 133 29.29 0.88 -0.13
N VAL A 134 28.42 0.22 0.63
CA VAL A 134 28.68 -0.15 2.03
C VAL A 134 28.71 -1.67 2.20
N ASP A 135 29.88 -2.24 2.54
CA ASP A 135 30.09 -3.66 2.87
C ASP A 135 29.71 -3.98 4.33
N SER A 136 28.53 -3.52 4.77
CA SER A 136 27.99 -3.92 6.08
C SER A 136 27.10 -5.15 5.92
N ALA A 137 27.12 -6.04 6.91
CA ALA A 137 26.15 -7.13 6.99
C ALA A 137 24.72 -6.54 6.97
N PRO A 138 23.78 -7.12 6.19
CA PRO A 138 22.42 -6.64 6.14
C PRO A 138 21.83 -6.68 7.55
N VAL A 139 21.12 -5.61 7.94
CA VAL A 139 20.35 -5.59 9.19
C VAL A 139 19.11 -6.42 8.96
N PHE A 140 19.28 -7.75 8.90
CA PHE A 140 18.14 -8.66 8.84
C PHE A 140 17.63 -8.83 10.27
N PRO A 141 16.46 -8.25 10.64
CA PRO A 141 15.95 -8.45 11.97
C PRO A 141 15.59 -9.94 12.07
N LEU A 142 16.28 -10.68 12.95
CA LEU A 142 16.09 -12.13 13.12
C LEU A 142 14.61 -12.52 13.29
N ASN A 143 13.84 -11.60 13.88
CA ASN A 143 12.40 -11.68 14.08
C ASN A 143 11.61 -11.77 12.76
N ASN A 144 12.04 -11.09 11.69
CA ASN A 144 11.32 -11.08 10.41
C ASN A 144 11.49 -12.41 9.69
N LYS A 145 12.65 -13.06 9.78
CA LYS A 145 12.89 -14.38 9.17
C LYS A 145 11.94 -15.41 9.78
N ARG A 146 11.78 -15.34 11.10
CA ARG A 146 10.89 -16.22 11.85
C ARG A 146 9.43 -15.95 11.49
N ALA A 147 9.02 -14.69 11.39
CA ALA A 147 7.65 -14.33 11.00
C ALA A 147 7.28 -14.90 9.61
N LEU A 148 8.16 -14.75 8.62
CA LEU A 148 7.93 -15.30 7.26
C LEU A 148 7.89 -16.84 7.22
N GLY A 149 8.55 -17.52 8.16
CA GLY A 149 8.52 -18.98 8.27
C GLY A 149 7.33 -19.52 9.07
N LEU A 150 6.78 -18.72 9.99
CA LEU A 150 5.60 -19.09 10.78
C LEU A 150 4.29 -18.76 10.07
N PHE A 151 4.27 -17.71 9.24
CA PHE A 151 3.08 -17.35 8.49
C PHE A 151 2.71 -18.47 7.50
N ARG A 152 1.50 -19.03 7.64
CA ARG A 152 0.99 -20.16 6.85
C ARG A 152 2.00 -21.32 6.75
N ASP A 153 2.69 -21.61 7.86
CA ASP A 153 3.74 -22.64 7.97
C ASP A 153 4.88 -22.48 6.94
N GLY A 154 5.06 -21.26 6.42
CA GLY A 154 6.04 -20.93 5.39
C GLY A 154 5.65 -21.32 3.97
N HIS A 155 4.46 -21.92 3.79
CA HIS A 155 3.86 -22.34 2.52
C HIS A 155 3.10 -21.21 1.83
N TRP A 156 3.80 -20.15 1.50
CA TRP A 156 3.28 -19.04 0.70
C TRP A 156 4.37 -18.57 -0.27
N GLU A 157 3.96 -18.21 -1.48
CA GLU A 157 4.86 -17.68 -2.51
C GLU A 157 4.54 -16.23 -2.87
N ARG A 158 3.25 -15.90 -2.88
CA ARG A 158 2.72 -14.59 -3.29
C ARG A 158 1.68 -14.13 -2.28
N LEU A 159 1.76 -12.87 -1.89
CA LEU A 159 0.82 -12.22 -0.99
C LEU A 159 0.14 -11.08 -1.73
N HIS A 160 -1.16 -11.18 -1.95
CA HIS A 160 -1.95 -10.00 -2.31
C HIS A 160 -2.16 -9.13 -1.08
N PHE A 161 -2.72 -7.93 -1.26
CA PHE A 161 -2.86 -6.97 -0.16
C PHE A 161 -3.59 -7.55 1.06
N ASP A 162 -4.68 -8.31 0.86
CA ASP A 162 -5.43 -8.91 1.97
C ASP A 162 -4.60 -9.95 2.74
N ASP A 163 -3.83 -10.79 2.03
CA ASP A 163 -2.90 -11.75 2.66
C ASP A 163 -1.76 -11.03 3.39
N PHE A 164 -1.30 -9.91 2.84
CA PHE A 164 -0.27 -9.07 3.44
C PHE A 164 -0.78 -8.35 4.70
N ALA A 165 -2.03 -7.91 4.70
CA ALA A 165 -2.69 -7.34 5.87
C ALA A 165 -2.82 -8.39 6.99
N GLU A 166 -3.21 -9.63 6.65
CA GLU A 166 -3.23 -10.75 7.60
C GLU A 166 -1.84 -11.01 8.20
N LEU A 167 -0.79 -10.97 7.36
CA LEU A 167 0.60 -11.10 7.80
C LEU A 167 0.99 -9.96 8.76
N ALA A 168 0.60 -8.73 8.45
CA ALA A 168 0.88 -7.54 9.25
C ALA A 168 0.19 -7.60 10.62
N ASP A 169 -1.05 -8.07 10.68
CA ASP A 169 -1.81 -8.24 11.92
C ASP A 169 -1.23 -9.37 12.78
N THR A 170 -0.82 -10.47 12.14
CA THR A 170 -0.20 -11.62 12.84
C THR A 170 1.21 -11.28 13.35
N PHE A 171 1.99 -10.52 12.57
CA PHE A 171 3.38 -10.17 12.87
C PHE A 171 3.62 -8.66 12.69
N PRO A 172 3.22 -7.82 13.66
CA PRO A 172 3.33 -6.35 13.54
C PRO A 172 4.74 -5.84 13.26
N ASN A 173 5.77 -6.58 13.70
CA ASN A 173 7.19 -6.25 13.47
C ASN A 173 7.59 -6.21 11.99
N ILE A 174 6.87 -6.91 11.11
CA ILE A 174 7.10 -6.86 9.65
C ILE A 174 6.83 -5.45 9.13
N THR A 175 5.75 -4.83 9.62
CA THR A 175 5.29 -3.50 9.18
C THR A 175 5.79 -2.35 10.04
N PHE A 176 6.46 -2.66 11.16
CA PHE A 176 7.02 -1.67 12.07
C PHE A 176 7.84 -0.56 11.37
N PRO A 177 8.72 -0.85 10.37
CA PRO A 177 9.47 0.20 9.69
C PRO A 177 8.59 1.29 9.03
N ALA A 178 7.44 0.91 8.48
CA ALA A 178 6.52 1.85 7.83
C ALA A 178 5.83 2.78 8.83
N PHE A 179 5.32 2.22 9.94
CA PHE A 179 4.71 3.00 11.01
C PHE A 179 5.71 3.87 11.76
N HIS A 180 6.91 3.34 12.02
CA HIS A 180 8.00 4.08 12.66
C HIS A 180 8.43 5.27 11.80
N LEU A 181 8.55 5.10 10.48
CA LEU A 181 8.80 6.23 9.58
C LEU A 181 7.70 7.30 9.68
N GLN A 182 6.43 6.89 9.66
CA GLN A 182 5.31 7.82 9.78
C GLN A 182 5.37 8.60 11.10
N GLU A 183 5.64 7.92 12.21
CA GLU A 183 5.80 8.56 13.52
C GLU A 183 6.96 9.58 13.52
N LEU A 184 8.11 9.21 12.97
CA LEU A 184 9.28 10.09 12.87
C LEU A 184 8.96 11.37 12.07
N VAL A 185 8.30 11.23 10.92
CA VAL A 185 7.92 12.37 10.07
C VAL A 185 6.83 13.20 10.75
N ARG A 186 5.79 12.59 11.32
CA ARG A 186 4.73 13.30 12.08
C ARG A 186 5.29 14.08 13.27
N LYS A 187 6.26 13.51 13.98
CA LYS A 187 6.94 14.19 15.10
C LYS A 187 7.67 15.45 14.66
N LYS A 188 8.21 15.45 13.44
CA LYS A 188 8.95 16.58 12.88
C LYS A 188 8.07 17.62 12.19
N LEU A 189 7.03 17.17 11.50
CA LEU A 189 6.13 18.01 10.77
C LEU A 189 4.89 18.27 11.63
N LEU A 190 4.76 19.47 12.20
CA LEU A 190 3.63 19.90 13.05
C LEU A 190 3.45 19.15 14.40
N GLY A 191 4.10 18.00 14.60
CA GLY A 191 4.13 17.26 15.85
C GLY A 191 3.07 16.17 15.94
N LEU A 192 3.31 15.15 16.78
CA LEU A 192 2.43 13.97 16.90
C LEU A 192 0.99 14.35 17.26
N GLN A 193 0.81 15.21 18.27
CA GLN A 193 -0.52 15.64 18.73
C GLN A 193 -1.36 16.27 17.62
N PHE A 194 -0.74 17.00 16.69
CA PHE A 194 -1.48 17.61 15.57
C PHE A 194 -2.10 16.54 14.68
N TRP A 195 -1.32 15.51 14.35
CA TRP A 195 -1.76 14.41 13.48
C TRP A 195 -2.69 13.43 14.18
N GLU A 196 -2.49 13.19 15.48
CA GLU A 196 -3.42 12.39 16.30
C GLU A 196 -4.80 13.06 16.35
N ASN A 197 -4.86 14.37 16.61
CA ASN A 197 -6.12 15.11 16.58
C ASN A 197 -6.78 15.06 15.20
N TRP A 198 -5.98 15.14 14.13
CA TRP A 198 -6.48 15.04 12.76
C TRP A 198 -7.03 13.63 12.46
N ASP A 199 -6.36 12.58 12.93
CA ASP A 199 -6.81 11.19 12.80
C ASP A 199 -8.15 11.00 13.54
N ASP A 200 -8.27 11.47 14.77
CA ASP A 200 -9.49 11.38 15.60
C ASP A 200 -10.68 12.07 14.92
N GLU A 201 -10.47 13.29 14.42
CA GLU A 201 -11.52 14.04 13.71
C GLU A 201 -11.94 13.38 12.40
N ARG A 202 -10.99 12.79 11.67
CA ARG A 202 -11.29 12.03 10.45
C ARG A 202 -12.14 10.81 10.76
N VAL A 203 -11.80 10.06 11.81
CA VAL A 203 -12.58 8.89 12.25
C VAL A 203 -13.98 9.31 12.68
N LEU A 204 -14.10 10.39 13.46
CA LEU A 204 -15.41 10.91 13.87
C LEU A 204 -16.28 11.29 12.67
N LYS A 205 -15.69 11.94 11.66
CA LYS A 205 -16.43 12.29 10.44
C LYS A 205 -16.86 11.05 9.66
N MET A 206 -15.99 10.05 9.53
CA MET A 206 -16.34 8.77 8.90
C MET A 206 -17.49 8.05 9.62
N GLN A 207 -17.49 8.09 10.95
CA GLN A 207 -18.59 7.53 11.76
C GLN A 207 -19.90 8.29 11.51
N GLN A 208 -19.88 9.62 11.52
CA GLN A 208 -21.05 10.45 11.23
C GLN A 208 -21.61 10.16 9.83
N ASP A 209 -20.73 10.10 8.83
CA ASP A 209 -21.12 9.81 7.44
C ASP A 209 -21.70 8.39 7.32
N ALA A 210 -21.15 7.41 8.05
CA ALA A 210 -21.66 6.04 8.09
C ALA A 210 -23.03 5.95 8.79
N ASP A 211 -23.23 6.68 9.89
CA ASP A 211 -24.51 6.74 10.61
C ASP A 211 -25.60 7.34 9.69
N LEU A 212 -25.28 8.44 8.99
CA LEU A 212 -26.13 9.07 7.98
C LEU A 212 -26.45 8.13 6.79
N ALA A 213 -25.48 7.29 6.40
CA ALA A 213 -25.66 6.33 5.32
C ALA A 213 -26.46 5.10 5.74
N SER A 214 -26.38 4.67 7.01
CA SER A 214 -27.12 3.53 7.54
C SER A 214 -28.65 3.73 7.52
N ASP A 215 -29.10 4.99 7.50
CA ASP A 215 -30.50 5.39 7.37
C ASP A 215 -31.01 5.34 5.91
N LYS A 216 -30.13 5.04 4.95
CA LYS A 216 -30.44 4.81 3.53
C LYS A 216 -30.06 3.38 3.16
N THR A 217 -30.95 2.62 2.52
CA THR A 217 -30.72 1.24 2.10
C THR A 217 -29.47 1.11 1.20
N GLN A 218 -28.38 0.65 1.80
CA GLN A 218 -27.22 -0.12 1.30
C GLN A 218 -26.79 0.07 -0.16
N THR A 219 -25.62 0.72 -0.36
CA THR A 219 -24.51 0.24 -1.22
C THR A 219 -23.27 1.13 -1.00
N ASP A 220 -22.10 0.48 -0.87
CA ASP A 220 -20.75 1.02 -0.66
C ASP A 220 -20.50 1.85 0.60
N GLN A 221 -19.61 1.36 1.46
CA GLN A 221 -19.12 2.12 2.61
C GLN A 221 -18.37 3.37 2.10
N PRO A 222 -18.81 4.59 2.43
CA PRO A 222 -18.14 5.80 1.96
C PRO A 222 -16.80 5.99 2.68
N GLY A 223 -15.73 6.17 1.91
CA GLY A 223 -14.49 6.80 2.39
C GLY A 223 -13.26 5.93 2.56
N ARG A 224 -13.33 4.60 2.31
CA ARG A 224 -12.13 3.75 2.21
C ARG A 224 -11.89 3.38 0.76
N ALA A 225 -10.79 3.90 0.21
CA ALA A 225 -10.26 3.44 -1.06
C ALA A 225 -9.63 2.05 -0.84
N THR A 226 -10.26 1.00 -1.35
CA THR A 226 -9.61 -0.32 -1.30
C THR A 226 -8.36 -0.29 -2.16
N MET A 227 -7.41 -1.18 -1.90
CA MET A 227 -6.22 -1.29 -2.76
C MET A 227 -6.66 -1.48 -4.21
N LYS A 228 -7.65 -2.33 -4.48
CA LYS A 228 -8.25 -2.50 -5.81
C LYS A 228 -8.72 -1.17 -6.43
N ASP A 229 -9.39 -0.30 -5.69
CA ASP A 229 -9.83 1.01 -6.20
C ASP A 229 -8.66 1.91 -6.56
N ILE A 230 -7.60 1.92 -5.74
CA ILE A 230 -6.37 2.70 -5.96
C ILE A 230 -5.67 2.22 -7.24
N LEU A 231 -5.59 0.90 -7.38
CA LEU A 231 -5.02 0.21 -8.53
C LEU A 231 -5.77 0.52 -9.83
N GLU A 232 -7.09 0.44 -9.80
CA GLU A 232 -7.94 0.74 -10.96
C GLU A 232 -7.89 2.23 -11.33
N TYR A 233 -7.93 3.13 -10.34
CA TYR A 233 -7.80 4.58 -10.56
C TYR A 233 -6.46 4.94 -11.22
N SER A 234 -5.35 4.39 -10.70
CA SER A 234 -4.01 4.64 -11.26
C SER A 234 -3.92 4.18 -12.71
N THR A 235 -4.45 2.98 -13.01
CA THR A 235 -4.47 2.42 -14.36
C THR A 235 -5.28 3.30 -15.33
N ARG A 236 -6.48 3.75 -14.93
CA ARG A 236 -7.31 4.65 -15.74
C ARG A 236 -6.58 5.95 -16.07
N LYS A 237 -5.95 6.59 -15.07
CA LYS A 237 -5.19 7.83 -15.26
C LYS A 237 -3.96 7.68 -16.16
N ILE A 238 -3.33 6.50 -16.19
CA ILE A 238 -2.24 6.22 -17.14
C ILE A 238 -2.80 6.11 -18.56
N THR A 239 -3.89 5.36 -18.77
CA THR A 239 -4.48 5.16 -20.10
C THR A 239 -5.01 6.46 -20.72
N GLU A 240 -5.50 7.41 -19.91
CA GLU A 240 -5.92 8.74 -20.39
C GLU A 240 -4.75 9.58 -20.92
N ASN A 241 -3.52 9.34 -20.43
CA ASN A 241 -2.32 10.08 -20.81
C ASN A 241 -1.57 9.44 -22.01
N VAL A 242 -1.96 8.23 -22.44
CA VAL A 242 -1.36 7.51 -23.57
C VAL A 242 -2.30 7.61 -24.78
N ASP A 243 -1.99 8.55 -25.67
CA ASP A 243 -2.45 8.71 -27.07
C ASP A 243 -3.94 8.41 -27.39
N PRO A 244 -4.77 9.42 -27.75
CA PRO A 244 -6.20 9.24 -28.04
C PRO A 244 -6.53 8.37 -29.27
N THR A 245 -5.51 7.88 -29.98
CA THR A 245 -5.64 7.09 -31.22
C THR A 245 -5.82 5.58 -30.96
N VAL A 246 -5.58 5.10 -29.73
CA VAL A 246 -5.81 3.69 -29.34
C VAL A 246 -7.17 3.55 -28.66
N LYS A 247 -8.24 3.93 -29.35
CA LYS A 247 -9.58 3.47 -28.95
C LYS A 247 -9.69 1.99 -29.35
N LYS A 248 -9.87 1.11 -28.37
CA LYS A 248 -10.28 -0.29 -28.64
C LYS A 248 -11.56 -0.29 -29.50
N PRO A 249 -11.73 -1.25 -30.42
CA PRO A 249 -13.01 -1.46 -31.08
C PRO A 249 -14.03 -1.80 -29.99
N THR A 250 -15.04 -0.96 -29.83
CA THR A 250 -16.24 -1.32 -29.11
C THR A 250 -17.02 -2.26 -30.02
N ASP A 251 -16.88 -3.56 -29.79
CA ASP A 251 -17.81 -4.53 -30.37
C ASP A 251 -19.21 -4.17 -29.86
N GLY A 252 -20.07 -3.83 -30.81
CA GLY A 252 -21.35 -3.23 -30.53
C GLY A 252 -22.29 -4.18 -29.83
N GLU A 253 -22.89 -3.70 -28.75
CA GLU A 253 -24.30 -3.94 -28.42
C GLU A 253 -24.78 -2.72 -27.63
N ASP A 254 -25.73 -2.01 -28.23
CA ASP A 254 -26.38 -0.80 -27.74
C ASP A 254 -27.42 -1.19 -26.69
N HIS A 255 -27.16 -0.88 -25.42
CA HIS A 255 -28.20 -0.73 -24.41
C HIS A 255 -27.89 0.48 -23.51
N GLY A 256 -28.81 1.44 -23.51
CA GLY A 256 -28.72 2.72 -22.82
C GLY A 256 -28.74 2.62 -21.29
N GLU A 257 -27.57 2.38 -20.70
CA GLU A 257 -27.29 2.53 -19.25
C GLU A 257 -26.08 3.43 -18.96
N GLY A 258 -25.62 4.22 -19.95
CA GLY A 258 -24.36 4.97 -19.88
C GLY A 258 -24.32 6.13 -18.88
N SER A 259 -25.46 6.70 -18.44
CA SER A 259 -25.43 7.94 -17.66
C SER A 259 -25.15 7.73 -16.16
N THR A 260 -25.57 6.61 -15.57
CA THR A 260 -25.44 6.40 -14.13
C THR A 260 -24.06 5.86 -13.77
N GLN A 261 -23.52 4.92 -14.56
CA GLN A 261 -22.16 4.39 -14.34
C GLN A 261 -21.07 5.45 -14.56
N GLU A 262 -21.18 6.32 -15.58
CA GLU A 262 -20.22 7.41 -15.81
C GLU A 262 -20.24 8.46 -14.70
N THR A 263 -21.43 8.78 -14.17
CA THR A 263 -21.55 9.75 -13.07
C THR A 263 -21.00 9.16 -11.75
N VAL A 264 -21.31 7.90 -11.46
CA VAL A 264 -20.80 7.18 -10.28
C VAL A 264 -19.27 6.99 -10.35
N THR A 265 -18.71 6.70 -11.52
CA THR A 265 -17.25 6.62 -11.69
C THR A 265 -16.59 7.97 -11.53
N ARG A 266 -17.18 9.08 -12.00
CA ARG A 266 -16.63 10.42 -11.78
C ARG A 266 -16.66 10.84 -10.31
N GLU A 267 -17.74 10.58 -9.59
CA GLU A 267 -17.85 10.87 -8.16
C GLU A 267 -16.85 10.03 -7.34
N LYS A 268 -16.69 8.76 -7.68
CA LYS A 268 -15.66 7.89 -7.09
C LYS A 268 -14.25 8.42 -7.39
N ASP A 269 -13.95 8.80 -8.62
CA ASP A 269 -12.63 9.32 -9.00
C ASP A 269 -12.33 10.67 -8.32
N GLU A 270 -13.32 11.55 -8.13
CA GLU A 270 -13.20 12.80 -7.36
C GLU A 270 -12.94 12.53 -5.85
N ALA A 271 -13.53 11.48 -5.29
CA ALA A 271 -13.26 11.03 -3.93
C ALA A 271 -11.86 10.41 -3.81
N MET A 272 -11.45 9.58 -4.78
CA MET A 272 -10.12 8.97 -4.85
C MET A 272 -9.02 10.03 -5.02
N ALA A 273 -9.26 11.09 -5.78
CA ALA A 273 -8.32 12.20 -5.94
C ALA A 273 -8.02 12.96 -4.64
N LYS A 274 -8.83 12.77 -3.59
CA LYS A 274 -8.59 13.33 -2.25
C LYS A 274 -7.86 12.36 -1.32
N ASN A 275 -7.65 11.12 -1.74
CA ASN A 275 -6.97 10.10 -0.95
C ASN A 275 -5.51 10.52 -0.69
N PRO A 276 -5.05 10.55 0.58
CA PRO A 276 -3.67 10.94 0.89
C PRO A 276 -2.61 10.07 0.21
N LEU A 277 -2.84 8.77 0.02
CA LEU A 277 -1.91 7.88 -0.69
C LEU A 277 -1.77 8.26 -2.16
N LEU A 278 -2.85 8.69 -2.81
CA LEU A 278 -2.79 9.17 -4.19
C LEU A 278 -2.16 10.56 -4.30
N ASN A 279 -2.35 11.42 -3.30
CA ASN A 279 -1.70 12.74 -3.26
C ASN A 279 -0.20 12.65 -2.96
N LEU A 280 0.24 11.57 -2.31
CA LEU A 280 1.64 11.26 -2.04
C LEU A 280 2.44 11.03 -3.33
N ILE A 281 1.84 10.33 -4.29
CA ILE A 281 2.50 9.92 -5.53
C ILE A 281 2.38 11.05 -6.56
N ARG A 282 3.37 11.96 -6.56
CA ARG A 282 3.44 13.10 -7.49
C ARG A 282 4.29 12.80 -8.72
N ASN A 283 5.24 11.88 -8.60
CA ASN A 283 6.10 11.47 -9.70
C ASN A 283 5.33 10.63 -10.74
N PRO A 284 5.21 11.06 -12.00
CA PRO A 284 4.46 10.33 -13.02
C PRO A 284 5.08 8.97 -13.39
N THR A 285 6.40 8.80 -13.17
CA THR A 285 7.07 7.49 -13.37
C THR A 285 6.72 6.49 -12.26
N CYS A 286 6.12 6.96 -11.17
CA CYS A 286 5.61 6.16 -10.07
C CYS A 286 4.16 5.71 -10.25
N ALA A 287 3.53 5.98 -11.40
CA ALA A 287 2.18 5.52 -11.67
C ALA A 287 2.11 3.99 -11.51
N TYR A 288 1.17 3.53 -10.68
CA TYR A 288 1.06 2.13 -10.31
C TYR A 288 0.40 1.39 -11.48
N HIS A 289 1.23 0.81 -12.34
CA HIS A 289 0.77 -0.04 -13.41
C HIS A 289 0.43 -1.41 -12.82
N VAL A 290 -0.86 -1.69 -12.64
CA VAL A 290 -1.31 -3.09 -12.49
C VAL A 290 -1.36 -3.67 -13.89
N PRO A 291 -0.55 -4.68 -14.23
CA PRO A 291 -0.77 -5.42 -15.45
C PRO A 291 -2.20 -5.95 -15.38
N TYR A 292 -3.03 -5.56 -16.34
CA TYR A 292 -4.40 -6.05 -16.44
C TYR A 292 -4.34 -7.58 -16.39
N VAL A 293 -4.75 -8.17 -15.26
CA VAL A 293 -4.93 -9.61 -15.16
C VAL A 293 -6.14 -9.89 -16.03
N THR A 294 -5.90 -10.22 -17.30
CA THR A 294 -6.94 -10.69 -18.21
C THR A 294 -7.68 -11.85 -17.53
N GLU A 295 -8.97 -12.02 -17.82
CA GLU A 295 -9.74 -13.19 -17.36
C GLU A 295 -8.97 -14.50 -17.64
N GLU A 296 -8.22 -14.53 -18.75
CA GLU A 296 -7.29 -15.61 -19.11
C GLU A 296 -6.13 -15.77 -18.12
N PHE A 297 -5.45 -14.70 -17.70
CA PHE A 297 -4.38 -14.80 -16.70
C PHE A 297 -4.91 -15.20 -15.31
N ARG A 298 -6.11 -14.74 -14.95
CA ARG A 298 -6.83 -15.14 -13.73
C ARG A 298 -7.15 -16.64 -13.75
N ARG A 299 -7.65 -17.12 -14.89
CA ARG A 299 -7.92 -18.54 -15.14
C ARG A 299 -6.65 -19.39 -15.17
N LEU A 300 -5.56 -18.89 -15.77
CA LEU A 300 -4.26 -19.55 -15.78
C LEU A 300 -3.64 -19.64 -14.38
N GLN A 301 -3.82 -18.63 -13.53
CA GLN A 301 -3.43 -18.68 -12.13
C GLN A 301 -4.25 -19.71 -11.33
N GLU A 302 -5.56 -19.79 -11.57
CA GLU A 302 -6.42 -20.81 -10.94
C GLU A 302 -6.06 -22.23 -11.41
N GLU A 303 -5.76 -22.40 -12.70
CA GLU A 303 -5.28 -23.65 -13.28
C GLU A 303 -3.90 -24.02 -12.73
N ALA A 304 -2.97 -23.07 -12.59
CA ALA A 304 -1.67 -23.30 -11.97
C ALA A 304 -1.80 -23.68 -10.48
N ARG A 305 -2.69 -23.01 -9.74
CA ARG A 305 -2.98 -23.32 -8.33
C ARG A 305 -3.62 -24.69 -8.15
N LYS A 306 -4.48 -25.11 -9.09
CA LYS A 306 -5.01 -26.48 -9.14
C LYS A 306 -3.91 -27.49 -9.44
N LEU A 307 -3.06 -27.22 -10.42
CA LEU A 307 -1.97 -28.13 -10.82
C LEU A 307 -0.93 -28.32 -9.72
N GLU A 308 -0.64 -27.26 -8.96
CA GLU A 308 0.28 -27.30 -7.82
C GLU A 308 -0.32 -28.07 -6.63
N LYS A 309 -1.62 -27.87 -6.34
CA LYS A 309 -2.35 -28.69 -5.38
C LYS A 309 -2.41 -30.16 -5.80
N ASP A 310 -2.58 -30.44 -7.09
CA ASP A 310 -2.59 -31.81 -7.62
C ASP A 310 -1.20 -32.45 -7.56
N LYS A 311 -0.13 -31.70 -7.81
CA LYS A 311 1.25 -32.17 -7.61
C LYS A 311 1.54 -32.47 -6.14
N GLN A 312 1.16 -31.58 -5.23
CA GLN A 312 1.32 -31.78 -3.79
C GLN A 312 0.50 -32.99 -3.30
N LYS A 313 -0.73 -33.14 -3.80
CA LYS A 313 -1.59 -34.30 -3.52
C LYS A 313 -0.98 -35.60 -4.03
N ARG A 314 -0.45 -35.62 -5.26
CA ARG A 314 0.26 -36.78 -5.84
C ARG A 314 1.51 -37.15 -5.05
N GLN A 315 2.26 -36.15 -4.59
CA GLN A 315 3.46 -36.36 -3.79
C GLN A 315 3.12 -36.95 -2.42
N LEU A 316 2.06 -36.45 -1.75
CA LEU A 316 1.51 -37.02 -0.53
C LEU A 316 0.97 -38.45 -0.72
N LEU A 317 0.26 -38.73 -1.81
CA LEU A 317 -0.25 -40.07 -2.12
C LEU A 317 0.89 -41.07 -2.39
N ALA A 318 1.97 -40.63 -3.03
CA ALA A 318 3.17 -41.43 -3.25
C ALA A 318 3.92 -41.71 -1.93
N GLU A 319 4.02 -40.73 -1.03
CA GLU A 319 4.60 -40.91 0.31
C GLU A 319 3.78 -41.84 1.20
N LEU A 320 2.46 -41.87 1.03
CA LEU A 320 1.54 -42.75 1.73
C LEU A 320 1.35 -44.13 1.05
N ASN A 321 2.03 -44.38 -0.07
CA ASN A 321 1.96 -45.62 -0.87
C ASN A 321 0.52 -46.00 -1.31
N ILE A 322 -0.32 -44.98 -1.56
CA ILE A 322 -1.71 -45.16 -2.02
C ILE A 322 -1.73 -45.01 -3.55
N PRO A 323 -2.13 -46.04 -4.31
CA PRO A 323 -2.11 -45.98 -5.78
C PRO A 323 -3.12 -44.96 -6.32
N GLU A 324 -2.72 -44.22 -7.37
CA GLU A 324 -3.58 -43.26 -8.08
C GLU A 324 -4.78 -43.99 -8.70
N GLY A 325 -5.96 -43.84 -8.08
CA GLY A 325 -7.20 -44.46 -8.55
C GLY A 325 -8.11 -45.02 -7.45
N ALA A 326 -7.66 -45.07 -6.20
CA ALA A 326 -8.54 -45.43 -5.08
C ALA A 326 -9.48 -44.24 -4.77
N GLY A 327 -10.70 -44.31 -5.30
CA GLY A 327 -11.79 -43.41 -4.91
C GLY A 327 -12.02 -43.49 -3.40
N MET A 328 -12.24 -42.35 -2.77
CA MET A 328 -12.44 -42.22 -1.33
C MET A 328 -13.88 -42.58 -0.90
N ASP A 329 -14.53 -43.46 -1.67
CA ASP A 329 -15.95 -43.79 -1.55
C ASP A 329 -16.18 -45.25 -1.06
N ASP A 330 -15.13 -46.09 -1.01
CA ASP A 330 -15.26 -47.54 -0.72
C ASP A 330 -14.72 -48.00 0.65
N TYR A 331 -14.34 -47.08 1.56
CA TYR A 331 -14.21 -47.43 2.98
C TYR A 331 -15.49 -47.07 3.74
N SER A 332 -16.56 -47.78 3.41
CA SER A 332 -17.74 -47.89 4.27
C SER A 332 -17.33 -48.53 5.59
N ILE A 333 -17.28 -47.72 6.65
CA ILE A 333 -17.36 -48.19 8.04
C ILE A 333 -18.73 -48.88 8.18
N SER A 334 -18.74 -50.20 8.02
CA SER A 334 -19.88 -51.05 8.35
C SER A 334 -19.37 -52.15 9.28
N GLY A 335 -19.97 -52.23 10.46
CA GLY A 335 -19.60 -53.24 11.46
C GLY A 335 -19.69 -52.78 12.92
N ALA A 336 -20.69 -51.96 13.27
CA ALA A 336 -21.25 -52.01 14.62
C ALA A 336 -22.34 -53.10 14.62
N SER A 337 -22.04 -54.26 15.18
CA SER A 337 -23.05 -55.17 15.72
C SER A 337 -22.50 -55.76 17.00
N GLU A 338 -23.11 -55.34 18.10
CA GLU A 338 -23.02 -55.93 19.42
C GLU A 338 -23.28 -57.44 19.33
N ASP A 339 -22.49 -58.23 20.06
CA ASP A 339 -23.04 -59.45 20.64
C ASP A 339 -22.46 -59.63 22.05
N TRP A 340 -23.34 -59.50 23.02
CA TRP A 340 -23.09 -59.71 24.43
C TRP A 340 -23.63 -61.10 24.76
N SER A 341 -22.80 -61.97 25.35
CA SER A 341 -23.32 -62.97 26.28
C SER A 341 -22.26 -63.50 27.25
N PRO A 342 -22.70 -63.97 28.43
CA PRO A 342 -21.92 -64.01 29.67
C PRO A 342 -21.54 -65.44 30.09
N ASP A 343 -20.78 -65.51 31.19
CA ASP A 343 -20.35 -66.69 31.97
C ASP A 343 -19.26 -67.55 31.29
N VAL A 344 -18.11 -67.85 31.90
CA VAL A 344 -17.78 -68.32 33.26
C VAL A 344 -16.41 -67.80 33.71
#